data_AF-W1YF96-F1
#
_entry.id   AF-W1YF96-F1
#
_cell.length_a   1.000
_cell.length_b   1.000
_cell.length_c   1.000
_cell.angle_alpha   90.00
_cell.angle_beta   90.00
_cell.angle_gamma   90.00
#
_symmetry.space_group_name_H-M   'P 1'
#
loop_
_entity.id
_entity.type
_entity.pdbx_description
1 polymer ?
#
loop_
_entity_poly.entity_id
_entity_poly.type
_entity_poly.pdbx_seq_one_letter_code
_entity_poly.pdbx_strand_id
1 'polypeptide(L)'
;ALVNDVQNLKIGVPKEFFGEGLNSEVRKAMEEAIETYKKLGAEIVEVSLPNSKYALSAYYIIALAEASSNLARYDGVSYGMRVPADNVVDMSTKTRTEGFG
;
A
#
# COMPACT_ATOMS: atom_id res chain seq x y z
N ALA A 1 -12.35 28.54 -18.51
CA ALA A 1 -12.68 28.76 -17.09
C ALA A 1 -12.49 27.43 -16.37
N LEU A 2 -11.94 27.43 -15.14
CA LEU A 2 -11.96 26.23 -14.31
C LEU A 2 -13.41 25.96 -13.90
N VAL A 3 -13.90 24.76 -14.20
CA VAL A 3 -15.24 24.32 -13.85
C VAL A 3 -15.18 23.85 -12.39
N ASN A 4 -15.88 24.54 -11.49
CA ASN A 4 -15.93 24.22 -10.06
C ASN A 4 -17.08 23.27 -9.72
N ASP A 5 -17.30 22.28 -10.58
CA ASP A 5 -18.29 21.24 -10.39
C ASP A 5 -17.75 19.89 -10.87
N VAL A 6 -18.45 18.82 -10.52
CA VAL A 6 -18.14 17.44 -10.92
C VAL A 6 -19.32 16.82 -11.66
N GLN A 7 -20.08 17.64 -12.38
CA GLN A 7 -21.26 17.18 -13.11
C GLN A 7 -20.88 16.09 -14.12
N ASN A 8 -21.72 15.06 -14.22
CA ASN A 8 -21.54 13.88 -15.09
C ASN A 8 -20.38 12.94 -14.69
N LEU A 9 -19.73 13.15 -13.55
CA LEU A 9 -18.80 12.16 -12.99
C LEU A 9 -19.54 11.14 -12.14
N LYS A 10 -19.09 9.88 -12.22
CA LYS A 10 -19.54 8.79 -11.36
C LYS A 10 -18.47 8.49 -10.32
N ILE A 11 -18.85 8.49 -9.03
CA ILE A 11 -17.96 8.17 -7.92
C ILE A 11 -18.39 6.84 -7.32
N GLY A 12 -17.52 5.83 -7.44
CA GLY A 12 -17.72 4.53 -6.81
C GLY A 12 -17.36 4.56 -5.33
N VAL A 13 -18.27 4.15 -4.46
CA VAL A 13 -18.06 4.01 -3.02
C VAL A 13 -18.06 2.53 -2.66
N PRO A 14 -16.89 1.91 -2.39
CA PRO A 14 -16.81 0.50 -2.06
C PRO A 14 -17.38 0.20 -0.68
N LYS A 15 -18.45 -0.58 -0.61
CA LYS A 15 -19.11 -0.93 0.66
C LYS A 15 -18.17 -1.63 1.65
N GLU A 16 -17.21 -2.40 1.15
CA GLU A 16 -16.26 -3.15 1.96
C GLU A 16 -15.33 -2.24 2.80
N PHE A 17 -15.15 -0.97 2.42
CA PHE A 17 -14.33 -0.01 3.17
C PHE A 17 -15.07 0.71 4.31
N PHE A 18 -16.39 0.54 4.40
CA PHE A 18 -17.23 1.09 5.45
C PHE A 18 -17.65 0.01 6.47
N GLY A 19 -16.87 -1.07 6.58
CA GLY A 19 -17.10 -2.16 7.51
C GLY A 19 -16.63 -1.90 8.95
N GLU A 20 -16.45 -2.98 9.71
CA GLU A 20 -15.93 -2.95 11.07
C GLU A 20 -14.48 -2.46 11.12
N GLY A 21 -14.13 -1.70 12.16
CA GLY A 21 -12.79 -1.12 12.34
C GLY A 21 -12.60 0.29 11.77
N LEU A 22 -13.54 0.80 10.99
CA LEU A 22 -13.52 2.21 10.58
C LEU A 22 -13.86 3.12 11.77
N ASN A 23 -12.94 4.01 12.11
CA ASN A 23 -13.15 5.02 13.14
C ASN A 23 -14.39 5.89 12.82
N SER A 24 -15.20 6.20 13.84
CA SER A 24 -16.46 6.93 13.68
C SER A 24 -16.30 8.35 13.16
N GLU A 25 -15.24 9.07 13.56
CA GLU A 25 -14.95 10.42 13.07
C GLU A 25 -14.56 10.38 11.59
N VAL A 26 -13.75 9.38 11.19
CA VAL A 26 -13.37 9.16 9.79
C VAL A 26 -14.59 8.79 8.95
N ARG A 27 -15.46 7.91 9.44
CA ARG A 27 -16.72 7.56 8.78
C ARG A 27 -17.55 8.81 8.50
N LYS A 28 -17.75 9.65 9.53
CA LYS A 28 -18.53 10.88 9.40
C LYS A 28 -17.91 11.83 8.38
N ALA A 29 -16.60 12.03 8.42
CA ALA A 29 -15.90 12.87 7.44
C ALA A 29 -16.05 12.36 6.00
N MET A 30 -16.00 11.04 5.79
CA MET A 30 -16.23 10.42 4.48
C MET A 30 -17.67 10.61 4.00
N GLU A 31 -18.67 10.44 4.88
CA GLU A 31 -20.08 10.67 4.57
C GLU A 31 -20.36 12.15 4.18
N GLU A 32 -19.77 13.10 4.91
CA GLU A 32 -19.85 14.53 4.59
C GLU A 32 -19.21 14.86 3.23
N ALA A 33 -18.08 14.23 2.90
CA ALA A 33 -17.43 14.38 1.60
C ALA A 33 -18.29 13.82 0.46
N ILE A 34 -18.89 12.63 0.64
CA ILE A 34 -19.79 12.01 -0.34
C ILE A 34 -20.98 12.93 -0.63
N GLU A 35 -21.60 13.48 0.41
CA GLU A 35 -22.73 14.40 0.26
C GLU A 35 -22.33 15.71 -0.44
N THR A 36 -21.10 16.19 -0.17
CA THR A 36 -20.56 17.36 -0.87
C THR A 36 -20.42 17.11 -2.37
N TYR A 37 -19.84 15.98 -2.77
CA TYR A 37 -19.71 15.63 -4.20
C TYR A 37 -21.06 15.41 -4.88
N LYS A 38 -22.04 14.85 -4.18
CA LYS A 38 -23.41 14.73 -4.68
C LYS A 38 -24.03 16.10 -4.96
N LYS A 39 -23.85 17.09 -4.05
CA LYS A 39 -24.32 18.48 -4.25
C LYS A 39 -23.62 19.18 -5.41
N LEU A 40 -22.36 18.83 -5.68
CA LEU A 40 -21.58 19.33 -6.82
C LEU A 40 -21.92 18.62 -8.14
N GLY A 41 -22.87 17.67 -8.14
CA GLY A 41 -23.41 17.06 -9.36
C GLY A 41 -22.84 15.70 -9.73
N ALA A 42 -22.05 15.06 -8.86
CA ALA A 42 -21.59 13.69 -9.11
C ALA A 42 -22.69 12.66 -8.84
N GLU A 43 -22.73 11.62 -9.66
CA GLU A 43 -23.50 10.41 -9.40
C GLU A 43 -22.71 9.51 -8.45
N ILE A 44 -23.22 9.34 -7.23
CA ILE A 44 -22.62 8.43 -6.25
C ILE A 44 -23.15 7.03 -6.48
N VAL A 45 -22.25 6.08 -6.71
CA VAL A 45 -22.57 4.68 -7.00
C VAL A 45 -21.96 3.79 -5.93
N GLU A 46 -22.79 3.04 -5.21
CA GLU A 46 -22.27 1.97 -4.34
C GLU A 46 -21.68 0.86 -5.21
N VAL A 47 -20.44 0.44 -4.91
CA VAL A 47 -19.75 -0.64 -5.62
C VAL A 47 -19.29 -1.72 -4.65
N SER A 48 -19.03 -2.92 -5.19
CA SER A 48 -18.52 -4.05 -4.42
C SER A 48 -17.14 -4.44 -4.93
N LEU A 49 -16.18 -4.48 -4.00
CA LEU A 49 -14.83 -5.00 -4.21
C LEU A 49 -14.64 -6.24 -3.33
N PRO A 50 -15.23 -7.39 -3.67
CA PRO A 50 -15.28 -8.58 -2.79
C PRO A 50 -13.91 -9.16 -2.46
N ASN A 51 -12.91 -8.91 -3.31
CA ASN A 51 -11.53 -9.38 -3.13
C ASN A 51 -10.65 -8.40 -2.34
N SER A 52 -11.16 -7.21 -1.98
CA SER A 52 -10.39 -6.19 -1.24
C SER A 52 -9.87 -6.70 0.10
N LYS A 53 -10.59 -7.62 0.76
CA LYS A 53 -10.16 -8.29 1.99
C LYS A 53 -8.83 -9.06 1.85
N TYR A 54 -8.46 -9.45 0.63
CA TYR A 54 -7.19 -10.14 0.36
C TYR A 54 -6.04 -9.19 0.01
N ALA A 55 -6.31 -7.89 -0.15
CA ALA A 55 -5.32 -6.92 -0.62
C ALA A 55 -4.09 -6.86 0.29
N LEU A 56 -4.29 -6.87 1.61
CA LEU A 56 -3.19 -6.83 2.57
C LEU A 56 -2.33 -8.09 2.54
N SER A 57 -2.95 -9.27 2.47
CA SER A 57 -2.22 -10.54 2.36
C SER A 57 -1.44 -10.64 1.06
N ALA A 58 -2.07 -10.28 -0.06
CA ALA A 58 -1.42 -10.25 -1.37
C ALA A 58 -0.23 -9.27 -1.37
N TYR A 59 -0.43 -8.08 -0.79
CA TYR A 59 0.63 -7.07 -0.64
C TYR A 59 1.83 -7.63 0.13
N TYR A 60 1.62 -8.25 1.29
CA TYR A 60 2.75 -8.77 2.08
C TYR A 60 3.50 -9.91 1.38
N ILE A 61 2.83 -10.72 0.56
CA ILE A 61 3.52 -11.74 -0.24
C ILE A 61 4.39 -11.09 -1.31
N ILE A 62 3.80 -10.19 -2.10
CA ILE A 62 4.46 -9.55 -3.25
C ILE A 62 5.59 -8.64 -2.78
N ALA A 63 5.28 -7.71 -1.86
CA ALA A 63 6.22 -6.70 -1.40
C ALA A 63 7.44 -7.31 -0.70
N LEU A 64 7.26 -8.38 0.09
CA LEU A 64 8.39 -9.04 0.76
C LEU A 64 9.26 -9.83 -0.24
N ALA A 65 8.65 -10.49 -1.22
CA ALA A 65 9.39 -11.18 -2.28
C ALA A 65 10.23 -10.19 -3.11
N GLU A 66 9.63 -9.07 -3.52
CA GLU A 66 10.31 -8.02 -4.27
C GLU A 66 11.38 -7.33 -3.44
N ALA A 67 11.12 -7.03 -2.17
CA ALA A 67 12.11 -6.49 -1.25
C ALA A 67 13.32 -7.43 -1.14
N SER A 68 13.09 -8.73 -0.92
CA SER A 68 14.16 -9.73 -0.83
C SER A 68 15.06 -9.73 -2.08
N SER A 69 14.44 -9.74 -3.26
CA SER A 69 15.16 -9.68 -4.55
C SER A 69 15.93 -8.37 -4.71
N ASN A 70 15.30 -7.23 -4.42
CA ASN A 70 15.92 -5.92 -4.57
C ASN A 70 17.12 -5.72 -3.63
N LEU A 71 17.01 -6.24 -2.41
CA LEU A 71 18.04 -6.15 -1.37
C LEU A 71 19.12 -7.24 -1.52
N ALA A 72 19.00 -8.16 -2.48
CA ALA A 72 20.02 -9.17 -2.75
C ALA A 72 21.41 -8.57 -3.06
N ARG A 73 21.43 -7.38 -3.69
CA ARG A 73 22.66 -6.65 -4.06
C ARG A 73 23.50 -6.15 -2.87
N TYR A 74 22.93 -6.12 -1.67
CA TYR A 74 23.63 -5.69 -0.47
C TYR A 74 24.27 -6.91 0.19
N ASP A 75 25.43 -7.29 -0.32
CA ASP A 75 26.16 -8.52 0.04
C ASP A 75 27.58 -8.23 0.59
N GLY A 76 27.91 -6.96 0.78
CA GLY A 76 29.22 -6.50 1.23
C GLY A 76 30.34 -6.62 0.20
N VAL A 77 30.09 -7.08 -1.05
CA VAL A 77 31.14 -7.25 -2.06
C VAL A 77 31.53 -5.92 -2.69
N SER A 78 30.53 -5.18 -3.20
CA SER A 78 30.79 -3.96 -3.97
C SER A 78 30.81 -2.69 -3.11
N TYR A 79 29.99 -2.64 -2.05
CA TYR A 79 29.82 -1.44 -1.23
C TYR A 79 29.09 -1.75 0.09
N GLY A 80 29.09 -0.77 1.00
CA GLY A 80 28.32 -0.80 2.24
C GLY A 80 29.02 -1.53 3.39
N MET A 81 28.21 -1.98 4.35
CA MET A 81 28.65 -2.81 5.47
C MET A 81 29.31 -4.09 4.95
N ARG A 82 30.40 -4.53 5.59
CA ARG A 82 31.10 -5.78 5.30
C ARG A 82 31.54 -6.44 6.60
N VAL A 83 31.07 -7.66 6.84
CA VAL A 83 31.46 -8.48 7.99
C VAL A 83 32.62 -9.39 7.61
N PRO A 84 33.77 -9.35 8.30
CA PRO A 84 34.92 -10.20 7.97
C PRO A 84 34.61 -11.71 8.04
N ALA A 85 35.11 -12.46 7.05
CA ALA A 85 35.04 -13.92 7.00
C ALA A 85 36.16 -14.49 6.10
N ASP A 86 36.34 -15.81 6.16
CA ASP A 86 37.45 -16.51 5.48
C ASP A 86 37.25 -16.63 3.96
N ASN A 87 36.01 -16.56 3.48
CA ASN A 87 35.68 -16.59 2.05
C ASN A 87 34.49 -15.69 1.72
N VAL A 88 34.27 -15.46 0.42
CA VAL A 88 33.23 -14.54 -0.09
C VAL A 88 31.83 -15.00 0.27
N VAL A 89 31.54 -16.30 0.23
CA VAL A 89 30.21 -16.83 0.56
C VAL A 89 29.88 -16.57 2.03
N ASP A 90 30.84 -16.84 2.92
CA ASP A 90 30.67 -16.59 4.35
C ASP A 90 30.60 -15.09 4.66
N MET A 91 31.41 -14.28 3.99
CA MET A 91 31.40 -12.82 4.12
C MET A 91 30.03 -12.24 3.74
N SER A 92 29.51 -12.64 2.57
CA SER A 92 28.21 -12.19 2.09
C SER A 92 27.06 -12.70 2.96
N THR A 93 27.12 -13.94 3.43
CA THR A 93 26.11 -14.50 4.33
C THR A 93 26.08 -13.74 5.66
N LYS A 94 27.23 -13.58 6.34
CA LYS A 94 27.32 -12.85 7.61
C LYS A 94 26.90 -11.38 7.48
N THR A 95 27.36 -10.71 6.41
CA THR A 95 26.98 -9.31 6.14
C THR A 95 25.48 -9.16 6.01
N ARG A 96 24.81 -10.11 5.32
CA ARG A 96 23.35 -10.09 5.16
C ARG A 96 22.62 -10.38 6.47
N THR A 97 23.07 -11.37 7.23
CA THR A 97 22.51 -11.71 8.56
C THR A 97 22.62 -10.53 9.53
N GLU A 98 23.79 -9.90 9.65
CA GLU A 98 23.93 -8.76 10.57
C GLU A 98 23.18 -7.50 10.09
N GLY A 99 23.06 -7.31 8.77
CA GLY A 99 22.39 -6.14 8.20
C GLY A 99 20.85 -6.23 8.16
N PHE A 100 20.30 -7.42 7.94
CA PHE A 100 18.86 -7.61 7.70
C PHE A 100 18.16 -8.57 8.68
N GLY A 101 18.91 -9.29 9.53
CA GLY A 101 18.41 -10.37 10.38
C GLY A 101 18.54 -11.73 9.72
#